data_AF-A0A3R9T312-F1
#
_entry.id   AF-A0A3R9T312-F1
#
_cell.length_a   1.000
_cell.length_b   1.000
_cell.length_c   1.000
_cell.angle_alpha   90.00
_cell.angle_beta   90.00
_cell.angle_gamma   90.00
#
_symmetry.space_group_name_H-M   'P 1'
#
loop_
_entity.id
_entity.type
_entity.pdbx_description
1 polymer ?
#
loop_
_entity_poly.entity_id
_entity_poly.type
_entity_poly.pdbx_seq_one_letter_code
_entity_poly.pdbx_strand_id
1 'polypeptide(L)'
;MKHKIAILSDIHGNTMALKAVLSDAKRQEATEYWLLGDIFLPGPGENDLLALLKDLPITATVRGNWDDCVLEALDGQYGLEDPQEVQLLRMTQYLMERMDPDQIAWLRSLPMVAKKEIDGLRFSLSHNLPDKNYGSDLLVDNDTEKFNQLLDEETDVAVYGHVHKQLLRYGSQGQQIINPGSIGMPYFDWLALKNHRAQYALLEVEDGELVNIQFRKVAYDYEAELELAKDKALPFIEMYEELRREDNYQGHNRELLAYLNDKYGYVEDVRQFFQISEPKENGS
;
A
#
# COMPACT_ATOMS: atom_id res chain seq x y z
N MET A 1 -30.74 0.36 2.89
CA MET A 1 -30.28 1.35 1.86
C MET A 1 -29.26 0.65 0.96
N LYS A 2 -28.95 1.16 -0.24
CA LYS A 2 -27.90 0.56 -1.10
C LYS A 2 -26.57 1.27 -0.92
N HIS A 3 -25.60 0.59 -0.33
CA HIS A 3 -24.22 1.06 -0.17
C HIS A 3 -23.33 0.35 -1.17
N LYS A 4 -22.53 1.10 -1.94
CA LYS A 4 -21.56 0.53 -2.88
C LYS A 4 -20.18 1.08 -2.56
N ILE A 5 -19.35 0.23 -1.99
CA ILE A 5 -18.13 0.60 -1.29
C ILE A 5 -16.93 0.12 -2.10
N ALA A 6 -16.09 1.04 -2.56
CA ALA A 6 -14.84 0.72 -3.23
C ALA A 6 -13.71 0.62 -2.21
N ILE A 7 -13.07 -0.54 -2.13
CA ILE A 7 -11.93 -0.78 -1.25
C ILE A 7 -10.65 -0.58 -2.04
N LEU A 8 -9.86 0.42 -1.65
CA LEU A 8 -8.57 0.78 -2.20
C LEU A 8 -7.47 0.29 -1.27
N SER A 9 -6.43 -0.35 -1.79
CA SER A 9 -5.31 -0.88 -1.01
C SER A 9 -4.02 -0.86 -1.81
N ASP A 10 -2.90 -0.71 -1.12
CA ASP A 10 -1.55 -0.90 -1.65
C ASP A 10 -1.35 -0.09 -2.95
N ILE A 11 -1.61 1.22 -2.87
CA ILE A 11 -1.49 2.15 -4.01
C ILE A 11 -0.04 2.32 -4.41
N HIS A 12 0.87 2.31 -3.43
CA HIS A 12 2.31 2.33 -3.62
C HIS A 12 2.81 3.43 -4.55
N GLY A 13 2.25 4.63 -4.46
CA GLY A 13 2.63 5.75 -5.31
C GLY A 13 2.26 5.59 -6.80
N ASN A 14 1.52 4.56 -7.21
CA ASN A 14 1.18 4.35 -8.62
C ASN A 14 0.01 5.25 -9.05
N THR A 15 0.33 6.37 -9.68
CA THR A 15 -0.63 7.45 -9.93
C THR A 15 -1.59 7.10 -11.07
N MET A 16 -1.08 6.52 -12.16
CA MET A 16 -1.89 6.09 -13.30
C MET A 16 -2.82 4.93 -12.95
N ALA A 17 -2.37 3.98 -12.13
CA ALA A 17 -3.22 2.89 -11.63
C ALA A 17 -4.35 3.43 -10.76
N LEU A 18 -4.04 4.30 -9.79
CA LEU A 18 -5.07 4.91 -8.94
C LEU A 18 -6.09 5.67 -9.78
N LYS A 19 -5.65 6.51 -10.72
CA LYS A 19 -6.55 7.26 -11.61
C LYS A 19 -7.48 6.34 -12.40
N ALA A 20 -6.97 5.21 -12.92
CA ALA A 20 -7.76 4.23 -13.64
C ALA A 20 -8.79 3.53 -12.72
N VAL A 21 -8.38 3.12 -11.52
CA VAL A 21 -9.25 2.50 -10.51
C VAL A 21 -10.36 3.45 -10.07
N LEU A 22 -10.04 4.71 -9.78
CA LEU A 22 -11.05 5.70 -9.39
C LEU A 22 -12.04 5.98 -10.53
N SER A 23 -11.56 6.02 -11.77
CA SER A 23 -12.45 6.13 -12.94
C SER A 23 -13.38 4.92 -13.06
N ASP A 24 -12.86 3.71 -12.81
CA ASP A 24 -13.67 2.49 -12.82
C ASP A 24 -14.69 2.44 -11.68
N ALA A 25 -14.29 2.73 -10.45
CA ALA A 25 -15.17 2.78 -9.28
C ALA A 25 -16.31 3.79 -9.47
N LYS A 26 -16.01 4.97 -10.03
CA LYS A 26 -17.03 5.97 -10.39
C LYS A 26 -18.01 5.44 -11.45
N ARG A 27 -17.54 4.73 -12.48
CA ARG A 27 -18.42 4.07 -13.48
C ARG A 27 -19.26 2.96 -12.87
N GLN A 28 -18.76 2.29 -11.82
CA GLN A 28 -19.54 1.33 -11.07
C GLN A 28 -20.50 1.99 -10.08
N GLU A 29 -20.54 3.33 -10.00
CA GLU A 29 -21.39 4.10 -9.06
C GLU A 29 -21.04 3.87 -7.59
N ALA A 30 -19.75 3.66 -7.27
CA ALA A 30 -19.29 3.61 -5.88
C ALA A 30 -19.64 4.92 -5.15
N THR A 31 -20.31 4.79 -4.00
CA THR A 31 -20.80 5.90 -3.18
C THR A 31 -19.89 6.19 -1.99
N GLU A 32 -19.02 5.25 -1.63
CA GLU A 32 -18.14 5.29 -0.46
C GLU A 32 -16.82 4.60 -0.77
N TYR A 33 -15.73 5.05 -0.16
CA TYR A 33 -14.38 4.50 -0.37
C TYR A 33 -13.73 4.17 0.98
N TRP A 34 -13.05 3.02 1.04
CA TRP A 34 -12.19 2.65 2.16
C TRP A 34 -10.75 2.50 1.67
N LEU A 35 -9.79 3.03 2.42
CA LEU A 35 -8.36 3.04 2.05
C LEU A 35 -7.52 2.24 3.05
N LEU A 36 -6.87 1.18 2.59
CA LEU A 36 -6.19 0.21 3.46
C LEU A 36 -4.68 0.46 3.65
N GLY A 37 -4.19 1.66 3.39
CA GLY A 37 -2.77 2.00 3.61
C GLY A 37 -1.85 1.63 2.44
N ASP A 38 -0.55 1.79 2.67
CA ASP A 38 0.52 1.68 1.66
C ASP A 38 0.25 2.61 0.48
N ILE A 39 0.12 3.90 0.82
CA ILE A 39 -0.37 4.94 -0.08
C ILE A 39 0.76 5.39 -1.01
N PHE A 40 1.94 5.59 -0.44
CA PHE A 40 3.13 6.09 -1.12
C PHE A 40 4.18 5.01 -1.26
N LEU A 41 5.10 5.23 -2.22
CA LEU A 41 6.30 4.43 -2.46
C LEU A 41 6.03 2.94 -2.81
N PRO A 42 6.86 2.30 -3.62
CA PRO A 42 8.02 2.83 -4.35
C PRO A 42 7.65 3.63 -5.61
N GLY A 43 6.38 3.87 -5.90
CA GLY A 43 5.96 4.68 -7.05
C GLY A 43 6.16 6.19 -6.88
N PRO A 44 6.03 6.95 -7.99
CA PRO A 44 6.36 8.37 -8.05
C PRO A 44 5.27 9.33 -7.52
N GLY A 45 4.09 8.81 -7.20
CA GLY A 45 2.96 9.60 -6.71
C GLY A 45 3.22 10.25 -5.34
N GLU A 46 2.79 11.51 -5.22
CA GLU A 46 3.03 12.38 -4.07
C GLU A 46 1.78 13.25 -3.81
N ASN A 47 1.91 14.59 -3.78
CA ASN A 47 0.80 15.55 -3.72
C ASN A 47 -0.26 15.32 -4.82
N ASP A 48 0.16 14.95 -6.03
CA ASP A 48 -0.73 14.69 -7.16
C ASP A 48 -1.60 13.44 -6.94
N LEU A 49 -1.02 12.40 -6.33
CA LEU A 49 -1.75 11.21 -5.90
C LEU A 49 -2.76 11.55 -4.81
N LEU A 50 -2.37 12.33 -3.80
CA LEU A 50 -3.30 12.77 -2.75
C LEU A 50 -4.42 13.66 -3.29
N ALA A 51 -4.15 14.50 -4.29
CA ALA A 51 -5.18 15.30 -4.94
C ALA A 51 -6.27 14.44 -5.58
N LEU A 52 -5.95 13.22 -6.05
CA LEU A 52 -6.94 12.26 -6.56
C LEU A 52 -7.83 11.70 -5.44
N LEU A 53 -7.31 11.60 -4.21
CA LEU A 53 -8.03 11.06 -3.06
C LEU A 53 -8.88 12.11 -2.34
N LYS A 54 -8.45 13.38 -2.36
CA LYS A 54 -9.04 14.48 -1.58
C LYS A 54 -10.54 14.68 -1.79
N ASP A 55 -11.03 14.50 -3.01
CA ASP A 55 -12.44 14.74 -3.37
C ASP A 55 -13.32 13.49 -3.24
N LEU A 56 -12.77 12.36 -2.80
CA LEU A 56 -13.52 11.12 -2.63
C LEU A 56 -14.21 11.07 -1.26
N PRO A 57 -15.40 10.46 -1.16
CA PRO A 57 -16.03 10.16 0.12
C PRO A 57 -15.32 8.97 0.78
N ILE A 58 -14.07 9.19 1.22
CA ILE A 58 -13.30 8.21 2.00
C ILE A 58 -13.78 8.30 3.46
N THR A 59 -14.38 7.22 3.94
CA THR A 59 -15.05 7.17 5.26
C THR A 59 -14.33 6.25 6.24
N ALA A 60 -13.30 5.54 5.78
CA ALA A 60 -12.41 4.72 6.57
C ALA A 60 -11.03 4.69 5.90
N THR A 61 -9.99 4.93 6.68
CA THR A 61 -8.60 4.81 6.26
C THR A 61 -7.81 4.16 7.38
N VAL A 62 -6.93 3.23 7.02
CA VAL A 62 -5.92 2.68 7.94
C VAL A 62 -4.52 2.86 7.38
N ARG A 63 -3.53 2.78 8.25
CA ARG A 63 -2.12 2.94 7.93
C ARG A 63 -1.47 1.61 7.54
N GLY A 64 -0.71 1.60 6.45
CA GLY A 64 0.08 0.46 6.01
C GLY A 64 1.51 0.47 6.55
N ASN A 65 2.28 -0.57 6.28
CA ASN A 65 3.64 -0.66 6.79
C ASN A 65 4.61 0.26 6.05
N TRP A 66 4.41 0.52 4.76
CA TRP A 66 5.24 1.49 4.03
C TRP A 66 4.98 2.92 4.53
N ASP A 67 3.75 3.19 4.95
CA ASP A 67 3.41 4.46 5.59
C ASP A 67 4.16 4.62 6.94
N ASP A 68 4.24 3.55 7.75
CA ASP A 68 5.06 3.55 8.98
C ASP A 68 6.55 3.71 8.67
N CYS A 69 7.07 2.99 7.68
CA CYS A 69 8.47 3.11 7.27
C CYS A 69 8.88 4.55 6.92
N VAL A 70 8.00 5.32 6.27
CA VAL A 70 8.20 6.77 6.03
C VAL A 70 8.24 7.54 7.35
N LEU A 71 7.30 7.28 8.27
CA LEU A 71 7.23 7.96 9.57
C LEU A 71 8.42 7.62 10.47
N GLU A 72 8.89 6.38 10.48
CA GLU A 72 10.04 5.90 11.26
C GLU A 72 11.33 6.59 10.80
N ALA A 73 11.52 6.72 9.49
CA ALA A 73 12.62 7.49 8.92
C ALA A 73 12.58 8.96 9.36
N LEU A 74 11.39 9.57 9.37
CA LEU A 74 11.20 10.95 9.89
C LEU A 74 11.42 11.07 11.40
N ASP A 75 11.23 9.99 12.14
CA ASP A 75 11.41 9.92 13.59
C ASP A 75 12.85 9.56 14.00
N GLY A 76 13.77 9.48 13.04
CA GLY A 76 15.20 9.32 13.30
C GLY A 76 15.68 7.86 13.31
N GLN A 77 14.89 6.92 12.82
CA GLN A 77 15.29 5.52 12.71
C GLN A 77 16.04 5.32 11.40
N TYR A 78 17.37 5.23 11.50
CA TYR A 78 18.25 5.14 10.33
C TYR A 78 19.06 3.85 10.34
N GLY A 79 19.02 3.16 9.20
CA GLY A 79 19.82 2.00 8.92
C GLY A 79 20.61 2.18 7.64
N LEU A 80 21.89 2.54 7.76
CA LEU A 80 22.77 2.78 6.60
C LEU A 80 23.60 1.55 6.22
N GLU A 81 23.52 0.48 7.01
CA GLU A 81 24.26 -0.77 6.80
C GLU A 81 23.46 -1.78 5.97
N ASP A 82 22.13 -1.72 5.98
CA ASP A 82 21.28 -2.54 5.12
C ASP A 82 20.90 -1.79 3.84
N PRO A 83 21.24 -2.31 2.64
CA PRO A 83 20.84 -1.70 1.38
C PRO A 83 19.32 -1.46 1.22
N GLN A 84 18.46 -2.28 1.85
CA GLN A 84 17.01 -2.08 1.86
C GLN A 84 16.59 -0.88 2.71
N GLU A 85 17.24 -0.70 3.86
CA GLU A 85 16.97 0.46 4.73
C GLU A 85 17.44 1.75 4.05
N VAL A 86 18.59 1.73 3.36
CA VAL A 86 19.04 2.86 2.51
C VAL A 86 18.03 3.17 1.41
N GLN A 87 17.46 2.16 0.76
CA GLN A 87 16.41 2.35 -0.24
C GLN A 87 15.22 3.11 0.37
N LEU A 88 14.69 2.61 1.49
CA LEU A 88 13.57 3.22 2.18
C LEU A 88 13.86 4.68 2.57
N LEU A 89 15.05 4.95 3.13
CA LEU A 89 15.45 6.30 3.50
C LEU A 89 15.56 7.22 2.29
N ARG A 90 16.16 6.73 1.19
CA ARG A 90 16.30 7.53 -0.04
C ARG A 90 14.97 7.83 -0.71
N MET A 91 14.03 6.88 -0.66
CA MET A 91 12.67 7.06 -1.14
C MET A 91 11.86 7.99 -0.24
N THR A 92 12.03 7.89 1.08
CA THR A 92 11.47 8.85 2.04
C THR A 92 11.98 10.25 1.77
N GLN A 93 13.29 10.43 1.56
CA GLN A 93 13.87 11.71 1.15
C GLN A 93 13.18 12.25 -0.12
N TYR A 94 13.07 11.44 -1.17
CA TYR A 94 12.41 11.83 -2.42
C TYR A 94 10.98 12.37 -2.18
N LEU A 95 10.23 11.68 -1.31
CA LEU A 95 8.87 12.05 -0.95
C LEU A 95 8.84 13.36 -0.14
N MET A 96 9.75 13.52 0.83
CA MET A 96 9.79 14.70 1.71
C MET A 96 10.28 15.98 1.03
N GLU A 97 11.06 15.86 -0.04
CA GLU A 97 11.46 17.02 -0.86
C GLU A 97 10.26 17.68 -1.57
N ARG A 98 9.10 17.00 -1.63
CA ARG A 98 7.97 17.40 -2.47
C ARG A 98 6.63 17.40 -1.73
N MET A 99 6.47 16.64 -0.65
CA MET A 99 5.22 16.59 0.14
C MET A 99 5.00 17.81 1.03
N ASP A 100 3.74 18.20 1.18
CA ASP A 100 3.34 19.24 2.12
C ASP A 100 3.38 18.70 3.58
N PRO A 101 3.85 19.47 4.57
CA PRO A 101 3.89 19.03 5.97
C PRO A 101 2.53 18.56 6.54
N ASP A 102 1.43 19.18 6.10
CA ASP A 102 0.08 18.82 6.52
C ASP A 102 -0.31 17.39 6.11
N GLN A 103 0.25 16.90 5.00
CA GLN A 103 0.00 15.55 4.51
C GLN A 103 0.74 14.50 5.36
N ILE A 104 1.90 14.85 5.89
CA ILE A 104 2.64 14.01 6.85
C ILE A 104 1.92 13.96 8.19
N ALA A 105 1.40 15.10 8.66
CA ALA A 105 0.56 15.14 9.84
C ALA A 105 -0.70 14.27 9.67
N TRP A 106 -1.32 14.32 8.50
CA TRP A 106 -2.42 13.43 8.14
C TRP A 106 -2.02 11.95 8.16
N LEU A 107 -0.91 11.57 7.50
CA LEU A 107 -0.42 10.19 7.45
C LEU A 107 -0.18 9.64 8.87
N ARG A 108 0.44 10.45 9.74
CA ARG A 108 0.69 10.12 11.15
C ARG A 108 -0.60 9.95 11.96
N SER A 109 -1.68 10.64 11.58
CA SER A 109 -2.98 10.55 12.27
C SER A 109 -3.78 9.30 11.90
N LEU A 110 -3.38 8.58 10.84
CA LEU A 110 -4.11 7.39 10.39
C LEU A 110 -4.04 6.27 11.43
N PRO A 111 -5.16 5.61 11.76
CA PRO A 111 -5.19 4.52 12.72
C PRO A 111 -4.67 3.21 12.11
N MET A 112 -4.28 2.27 12.97
CA MET A 112 -3.97 0.89 12.56
C MET A 112 -5.21 0.08 12.19
N VAL A 113 -6.35 0.42 12.82
CA VAL A 113 -7.63 -0.28 12.67
C VAL A 113 -8.76 0.73 12.52
N ALA A 114 -9.67 0.47 11.61
CA ALA A 114 -10.94 1.17 11.51
C ALA A 114 -12.10 0.18 11.61
N LYS A 115 -13.09 0.49 12.45
CA LYS A 115 -14.34 -0.28 12.56
C LYS A 115 -15.46 0.50 11.87
N LYS A 116 -16.29 -0.20 11.10
CA LYS A 116 -17.44 0.38 10.38
C LYS A 116 -18.67 -0.49 10.57
N GLU A 117 -19.83 0.14 10.68
CA GLU A 117 -21.12 -0.55 10.66
C GLU A 117 -21.95 0.05 9.53
N ILE A 118 -22.45 -0.81 8.63
CA ILE A 118 -23.27 -0.42 7.48
C ILE A 118 -24.56 -1.22 7.54
N ASP A 119 -25.69 -0.55 7.79
CA ASP A 119 -27.01 -1.16 7.98
C ASP A 119 -27.00 -2.36 8.95
N GLY A 120 -26.19 -2.30 10.02
CA GLY A 120 -26.06 -3.34 11.05
C GLY A 120 -24.96 -4.39 10.80
N LEU A 121 -24.37 -4.42 9.61
CA LEU A 121 -23.26 -5.31 9.28
C LEU A 121 -21.93 -4.69 9.70
N ARG A 122 -21.12 -5.41 10.49
CA ARG A 122 -19.92 -4.89 11.15
C ARG A 122 -18.64 -5.31 10.44
N PHE A 123 -17.83 -4.31 10.09
CA PHE A 123 -16.59 -4.45 9.37
C PHE A 123 -15.39 -4.06 10.22
N SER A 124 -14.31 -4.83 10.10
CA SER A 124 -13.00 -4.52 10.65
C SER A 124 -11.99 -4.34 9.52
N LEU A 125 -11.35 -3.17 9.48
CA LEU A 125 -10.35 -2.84 8.48
C LEU A 125 -9.00 -2.71 9.17
N SER A 126 -7.99 -3.39 8.64
CA SER A 126 -6.58 -3.26 9.03
C SER A 126 -5.71 -3.51 7.80
N HIS A 127 -4.52 -2.92 7.71
CA HIS A 127 -3.67 -3.18 6.54
C HIS A 127 -3.19 -4.64 6.51
N ASN A 128 -2.77 -5.17 7.67
CA ASN A 128 -2.49 -6.60 7.87
C ASN A 128 -3.24 -7.07 9.13
N LEU A 129 -2.56 -7.43 10.22
CA LEU A 129 -3.21 -7.72 11.50
C LEU A 129 -3.60 -6.43 12.24
N PRO A 130 -4.61 -6.46 13.14
CA PRO A 130 -5.07 -5.26 13.85
C PRO A 130 -4.00 -4.58 14.71
N ASP A 131 -3.06 -5.34 15.25
CA ASP A 131 -1.96 -4.87 16.10
C ASP A 131 -0.60 -4.87 15.38
N LYS A 132 -0.55 -5.28 14.10
CA LYS A 132 0.68 -5.45 13.34
C LYS A 132 0.42 -5.36 11.83
N ASN A 133 0.78 -4.23 11.22
CA ASN A 133 0.58 -3.97 9.79
C ASN A 133 1.62 -4.63 8.88
N TYR A 134 2.66 -5.29 9.39
CA TYR A 134 3.73 -5.91 8.58
C TYR A 134 3.84 -7.43 8.81
N GLY A 135 4.65 -8.09 7.98
CA GLY A 135 5.01 -9.51 8.14
C GLY A 135 4.15 -10.48 7.32
N SER A 136 4.36 -11.78 7.52
CA SER A 136 3.85 -12.84 6.64
C SER A 136 2.66 -13.62 7.21
N ASP A 137 2.05 -13.15 8.30
CA ASP A 137 1.01 -13.88 9.03
C ASP A 137 -0.24 -14.16 8.18
N LEU A 138 -0.57 -13.29 7.21
CA LEU A 138 -1.76 -13.40 6.36
C LEU A 138 -1.45 -13.75 4.89
N LEU A 139 -0.34 -14.45 4.63
CA LEU A 139 -0.09 -15.06 3.33
C LEU A 139 -1.22 -16.04 2.96
N VAL A 140 -1.56 -16.11 1.67
CA VAL A 140 -2.77 -16.79 1.18
C VAL A 140 -2.81 -18.30 1.46
N ASP A 141 -1.65 -18.92 1.64
CA ASP A 141 -1.45 -20.34 1.93
C ASP A 141 -1.37 -20.66 3.43
N ASN A 142 -1.39 -19.65 4.31
CA ASN A 142 -1.42 -19.88 5.75
C ASN A 142 -2.79 -20.40 6.23
N ASP A 143 -2.73 -21.13 7.34
CA ASP A 143 -3.87 -21.76 7.99
C ASP A 143 -4.90 -20.74 8.51
N THR A 144 -6.15 -21.16 8.63
CA THR A 144 -7.26 -20.30 9.08
C THR A 144 -7.05 -19.74 10.49
N GLU A 145 -6.32 -20.43 11.37
CA GLU A 145 -5.97 -19.90 12.70
C GLU A 145 -5.24 -18.55 12.63
N LYS A 146 -4.37 -18.36 11.63
CA LYS A 146 -3.69 -17.07 11.45
C LYS A 146 -4.66 -15.96 11.07
N PHE A 147 -5.61 -16.29 10.19
CA PHE A 147 -6.64 -15.37 9.71
C PHE A 147 -7.71 -15.04 10.75
N ASN A 148 -7.96 -15.93 11.72
CA ASN A 148 -8.88 -15.63 12.83
C ASN A 148 -8.42 -14.44 13.68
N GLN A 149 -7.14 -14.08 13.64
CA GLN A 149 -6.62 -12.89 14.34
C GLN A 149 -7.17 -11.56 13.77
N LEU A 150 -7.74 -11.57 12.56
CA LEU A 150 -8.47 -10.42 12.00
C LEU A 150 -9.87 -10.23 12.61
N LEU A 151 -10.36 -11.23 13.33
CA LEU A 151 -11.76 -11.32 13.76
C LEU A 151 -11.86 -11.22 15.28
N ASP A 152 -12.89 -10.50 15.73
CA ASP A 152 -13.37 -10.47 17.11
C ASP A 152 -14.87 -10.79 17.14
N GLU A 153 -15.48 -10.80 18.34
CA GLU A 153 -16.91 -11.06 18.52
C GLU A 153 -17.81 -10.01 17.82
N GLU A 154 -17.22 -8.87 17.43
CA GLU A 154 -17.91 -7.75 16.81
C GLU A 154 -17.65 -7.61 15.31
N THR A 155 -16.97 -8.58 14.69
CA THR A 155 -16.60 -8.51 13.27
C THR A 155 -17.34 -9.56 12.45
N ASP A 156 -18.18 -9.12 11.53
CA ASP A 156 -18.87 -9.99 10.57
C ASP A 156 -18.05 -10.14 9.27
N VAL A 157 -17.34 -9.07 8.88
CA VAL A 157 -16.45 -9.03 7.71
C VAL A 157 -15.13 -8.34 8.06
N ALA A 158 -14.01 -9.03 7.95
CA ALA A 158 -12.69 -8.42 7.99
C ALA A 158 -12.20 -8.08 6.58
N VAL A 159 -11.58 -6.91 6.43
CA VAL A 159 -10.98 -6.45 5.18
C VAL A 159 -9.52 -6.08 5.46
N TYR A 160 -8.60 -6.68 4.70
CA TYR A 160 -7.16 -6.42 4.82
C TYR A 160 -6.45 -6.25 3.48
N GLY A 161 -5.21 -5.75 3.48
CA GLY A 161 -4.34 -5.48 2.33
C GLY A 161 -3.01 -6.24 2.39
N HIS A 162 -1.88 -5.57 2.17
CA HIS A 162 -0.50 -6.00 2.47
C HIS A 162 0.08 -7.14 1.61
N VAL A 163 -0.67 -8.23 1.37
CA VAL A 163 -0.17 -9.40 0.62
C VAL A 163 -0.42 -9.33 -0.89
N HIS A 164 -1.04 -8.22 -1.35
CA HIS A 164 -1.22 -7.85 -2.76
C HIS A 164 -1.96 -8.89 -3.62
N LYS A 165 -2.80 -9.71 -2.99
CA LYS A 165 -3.57 -10.76 -3.65
C LYS A 165 -5.04 -10.67 -3.29
N GLN A 166 -5.88 -10.63 -4.32
CA GLN A 166 -7.32 -10.76 -4.16
C GLN A 166 -7.67 -12.07 -3.44
N LEU A 167 -8.45 -11.96 -2.37
CA LEU A 167 -8.81 -13.11 -1.54
C LEU A 167 -10.23 -12.95 -1.00
N LEU A 168 -10.99 -14.03 -1.06
CA LEU A 168 -12.17 -14.24 -0.23
C LEU A 168 -11.99 -15.58 0.48
N ARG A 169 -11.96 -15.54 1.81
CA ARG A 169 -11.97 -16.75 2.66
C ARG A 169 -12.84 -16.52 3.89
N TYR A 170 -12.86 -17.50 4.76
CA TYR A 170 -13.69 -17.50 5.95
C TYR A 170 -12.86 -17.75 7.20
N GLY A 171 -13.23 -17.08 8.29
CA GLY A 171 -12.79 -17.44 9.63
C GLY A 171 -13.48 -18.70 10.15
N SER A 172 -13.05 -19.17 11.32
CA SER A 172 -13.55 -20.42 11.91
C SER A 172 -15.03 -20.41 12.29
N GLN A 173 -15.67 -19.24 12.44
CA GLN A 173 -17.11 -19.16 12.69
C GLN A 173 -17.92 -18.74 11.45
N GLY A 174 -17.29 -18.72 10.27
CA GLY A 174 -17.96 -18.38 9.01
C GLY A 174 -17.99 -16.89 8.69
N GLN A 175 -17.31 -16.03 9.47
CA GLN A 175 -17.14 -14.61 9.12
C GLN A 175 -16.30 -14.47 7.85
N GLN A 176 -16.57 -13.44 7.05
CA GLN A 176 -15.87 -13.24 5.79
C GLN A 176 -14.57 -12.48 5.97
N ILE A 177 -13.55 -12.87 5.21
CA ILE A 177 -12.26 -12.19 5.15
C ILE A 177 -11.95 -11.87 3.70
N ILE A 178 -11.76 -10.59 3.42
CA ILE A 178 -11.63 -10.04 2.07
C ILE A 178 -10.30 -9.30 1.94
N ASN A 179 -9.59 -9.54 0.84
CA ASN A 179 -8.46 -8.74 0.41
C ASN A 179 -8.72 -8.20 -0.99
N PRO A 180 -8.67 -6.88 -1.24
CA PRO A 180 -8.97 -6.30 -2.55
C PRO A 180 -7.86 -6.52 -3.58
N GLY A 181 -6.70 -7.05 -3.17
CA GLY A 181 -5.46 -7.03 -3.93
C GLY A 181 -4.78 -5.67 -3.85
N SER A 182 -3.80 -5.45 -4.73
CA SER A 182 -3.04 -4.21 -4.78
C SER A 182 -3.35 -3.37 -6.03
N ILE A 183 -3.57 -2.08 -5.83
CA ILE A 183 -3.73 -1.11 -6.92
C ILE A 183 -2.40 -0.93 -7.64
N GLY A 184 -1.34 -0.68 -6.89
CA GLY A 184 -0.06 -0.26 -7.42
C GLY A 184 0.95 -1.36 -7.64
N MET A 185 0.84 -2.50 -6.96
CA MET A 185 1.82 -3.60 -6.96
C MET A 185 1.15 -4.98 -6.89
N PRO A 186 0.21 -5.31 -7.80
CA PRO A 186 -0.44 -6.61 -7.80
C PRO A 186 0.58 -7.75 -7.92
N TYR A 187 0.44 -8.78 -7.10
CA TYR A 187 1.43 -9.86 -7.01
C TYR A 187 0.88 -11.19 -7.55
N PHE A 188 1.68 -11.88 -8.38
CA PHE A 188 1.29 -13.12 -9.05
C PHE A 188 2.39 -14.19 -8.98
N ASP A 189 2.19 -15.24 -8.18
CA ASP A 189 3.10 -16.40 -8.18
C ASP A 189 2.85 -17.35 -9.37
N TRP A 190 1.65 -17.33 -9.94
CA TRP A 190 1.29 -18.20 -11.04
C TRP A 190 1.41 -17.46 -12.37
N LEU A 191 2.49 -17.73 -13.10
CA LEU A 191 2.87 -17.00 -14.32
C LEU A 191 1.74 -16.91 -15.36
N ALA A 192 0.91 -17.95 -15.50
CA ALA A 192 -0.19 -17.95 -16.46
C ALA A 192 -1.31 -16.94 -16.15
N LEU A 193 -1.36 -16.40 -14.92
CA LEU A 193 -2.32 -15.39 -14.49
C LEU A 193 -1.72 -13.98 -14.41
N LYS A 194 -0.40 -13.83 -14.62
CA LYS A 194 0.32 -12.57 -14.54
C LYS A 194 -0.26 -11.54 -15.51
N ASN A 195 -0.44 -10.31 -15.04
CA ASN A 195 -0.93 -9.18 -15.83
C ASN A 195 -0.70 -7.85 -15.09
N HIS A 196 -0.55 -6.77 -15.84
CA HIS A 196 -0.28 -5.42 -15.30
C HIS A 196 -1.53 -4.66 -14.85
N ARG A 197 -2.62 -5.32 -14.46
CA ARG A 197 -3.87 -4.63 -14.09
C ARG A 197 -3.89 -4.33 -12.60
N ALA A 198 -4.25 -3.09 -12.26
CA ALA A 198 -4.54 -2.68 -10.90
C ALA A 198 -5.70 -3.50 -10.32
N GLN A 199 -5.63 -3.84 -9.03
CA GLN A 199 -6.65 -4.62 -8.34
C GLN A 199 -7.37 -3.78 -7.30
N TYR A 200 -8.68 -3.94 -7.19
CA TYR A 200 -9.48 -3.40 -6.09
C TYR A 200 -10.73 -4.28 -5.90
N ALA A 201 -11.50 -4.03 -4.83
CA ALA A 201 -12.78 -4.69 -4.61
C ALA A 201 -13.94 -3.69 -4.51
N LEU A 202 -15.12 -4.13 -4.92
CA LEU A 202 -16.39 -3.43 -4.73
C LEU A 202 -17.30 -4.29 -3.87
N LEU A 203 -17.75 -3.76 -2.74
CA LEU A 203 -18.75 -4.39 -1.88
C LEU A 203 -20.10 -3.71 -2.08
N GLU A 204 -21.18 -4.49 -2.14
CA GLU A 204 -22.54 -3.97 -2.13
C GLU A 204 -23.26 -4.46 -0.88
N VAL A 205 -23.70 -3.53 -0.03
CA VAL A 205 -24.54 -3.81 1.13
C VAL A 205 -25.93 -3.25 0.89
N GLU A 206 -26.95 -4.10 1.00
CA GLU A 206 -28.35 -3.74 0.83
C GLU A 206 -29.16 -4.28 2.01
N ASP A 207 -29.80 -3.36 2.75
CA ASP A 207 -30.72 -3.68 3.85
C ASP A 207 -30.12 -4.62 4.91
N GLY A 208 -28.84 -4.41 5.24
CA GLY A 208 -28.08 -5.18 6.23
C GLY A 208 -27.42 -6.45 5.70
N GLU A 209 -27.54 -6.74 4.40
CA GLU A 209 -26.96 -7.91 3.76
C GLU A 209 -25.80 -7.53 2.83
N LEU A 210 -24.68 -8.27 2.87
CA LEU A 210 -23.61 -8.17 1.88
C LEU A 210 -24.01 -8.94 0.62
N VAL A 211 -24.71 -8.25 -0.28
CA VAL A 211 -25.34 -8.85 -1.46
C VAL A 211 -24.38 -9.07 -2.64
N ASN A 212 -23.23 -8.39 -2.65
CA ASN A 212 -22.23 -8.57 -3.72
C ASN A 212 -20.80 -8.31 -3.26
N ILE A 213 -19.86 -9.10 -3.82
CA ILE A 213 -18.42 -8.91 -3.69
C ILE A 213 -17.83 -9.03 -5.10
N GLN A 214 -17.29 -7.93 -5.63
CA GLN A 214 -16.63 -7.94 -6.95
C GLN A 214 -15.15 -7.65 -6.82
N PHE A 215 -14.32 -8.63 -7.17
CA PHE A 215 -12.91 -8.44 -7.41
C PHE A 215 -12.70 -7.91 -8.82
N ARG A 216 -12.02 -6.76 -8.94
CA ARG A 216 -11.88 -6.05 -10.20
C ARG A 216 -10.41 -5.91 -10.58
N LYS A 217 -10.16 -5.98 -11.89
CA LYS A 217 -8.84 -5.82 -12.51
C LYS A 217 -8.90 -4.76 -13.59
N VAL A 218 -8.27 -3.61 -13.35
CA VAL A 218 -8.38 -2.43 -14.20
C VAL A 218 -7.09 -2.22 -14.97
N ALA A 219 -7.18 -2.17 -16.30
CA ALA A 219 -6.04 -1.79 -17.13
C ALA A 219 -5.75 -0.30 -16.96
N TYR A 220 -4.48 0.05 -16.91
CA TYR A 220 -3.99 1.43 -16.89
C TYR A 220 -2.77 1.54 -17.81
N ASP A 221 -2.39 2.77 -18.13
CA ASP A 221 -1.21 3.05 -18.94
C ASP A 221 0.04 3.01 -18.06
N TYR A 222 0.70 1.84 -18.01
CA TYR A 222 1.91 1.67 -17.21
C TYR A 222 3.14 2.33 -17.87
N GLU A 223 3.11 2.60 -19.18
CA GLU A 223 4.19 3.35 -19.84
C GLU A 223 4.12 4.82 -19.43
N ALA A 224 2.92 5.41 -19.37
CA ALA A 224 2.74 6.75 -18.82
C ALA A 224 3.15 6.86 -17.33
N GLU A 225 2.96 5.79 -16.55
CA GLU A 225 3.45 5.73 -15.16
C GLU A 225 4.99 5.70 -15.11
N LEU A 226 5.64 4.98 -16.02
CA LEU A 226 7.10 4.95 -16.14
C LEU A 226 7.68 6.29 -16.62
N GLU A 227 7.01 6.95 -17.56
CA GLU A 227 7.37 8.30 -17.98
C GLU A 227 7.25 9.29 -16.81
N LEU A 228 6.15 9.23 -16.06
CA LEU A 228 5.97 10.03 -14.84
C LEU A 228 7.08 9.79 -13.82
N ALA A 229 7.47 8.53 -13.59
CA ALA A 229 8.55 8.19 -12.68
C ALA A 229 9.89 8.78 -13.12
N LYS A 230 10.19 8.77 -14.42
CA LYS A 230 11.40 9.39 -14.98
C LYS A 230 11.38 10.91 -14.86
N ASP A 231 10.26 11.53 -15.22
CA ASP A 231 10.09 12.98 -15.17
C ASP A 231 10.23 13.52 -13.73
N LYS A 232 9.79 12.74 -12.75
CA LYS A 232 9.95 13.07 -11.33
C LYS A 232 11.32 12.72 -10.76
N ALA A 233 12.19 12.09 -11.55
CA ALA A 233 13.50 11.60 -11.12
C ALA A 233 13.40 10.64 -9.91
N LEU A 234 12.48 9.69 -9.99
CA LEU A 234 12.27 8.66 -8.97
C LEU A 234 13.60 7.88 -8.72
N PRO A 235 14.08 7.80 -7.47
CA PRO A 235 15.21 6.95 -7.11
C PRO A 235 14.91 5.47 -7.40
N PHE A 236 15.94 4.69 -7.71
CA PHE A 236 15.81 3.28 -8.08
C PHE A 236 14.88 3.05 -9.29
N ILE A 237 14.91 3.96 -10.27
CA ILE A 237 14.08 3.87 -11.48
C ILE A 237 14.20 2.53 -12.19
N GLU A 238 15.38 1.89 -12.19
CA GLU A 238 15.57 0.56 -12.77
C GLU A 238 14.70 -0.51 -12.11
N MET A 239 14.53 -0.45 -10.79
CA MET A 239 13.68 -1.38 -10.06
C MET A 239 12.20 -1.11 -10.33
N TYR A 240 11.82 0.17 -10.46
CA TYR A 240 10.45 0.53 -10.79
C TYR A 240 10.11 0.13 -12.25
N GLU A 241 11.04 0.28 -13.18
CA GLU A 241 10.91 -0.24 -14.55
C GLU A 241 10.70 -1.75 -14.58
N GLU A 242 11.51 -2.51 -13.84
CA GLU A 242 11.33 -3.97 -13.73
C GLU A 242 9.98 -4.33 -13.12
N LEU A 243 9.58 -3.63 -12.05
CA LEU A 243 8.27 -3.82 -11.43
C LEU A 243 7.11 -3.55 -12.40
N ARG A 244 7.19 -2.54 -13.28
CA ARG A 244 6.11 -2.24 -14.24
C ARG A 244 6.11 -3.15 -15.45
N ARG A 245 7.28 -3.58 -15.94
CA ARG A 245 7.38 -4.44 -17.14
C ARG A 245 7.23 -5.91 -16.81
N GLU A 246 7.69 -6.32 -15.64
CA GLU A 246 7.79 -7.72 -15.25
C GLU A 246 6.98 -8.07 -14.00
N ASP A 247 6.13 -7.18 -13.47
CA ASP A 247 5.38 -7.37 -12.21
C ASP A 247 6.24 -8.03 -11.10
N ASN A 248 7.53 -7.69 -11.08
CA ASN A 248 8.54 -8.30 -10.24
C ASN A 248 9.18 -7.20 -9.41
N TYR A 249 8.77 -7.08 -8.15
CA TYR A 249 9.41 -6.13 -7.25
C TYR A 249 10.69 -6.74 -6.67
N GLN A 250 11.83 -6.22 -7.08
CA GLN A 250 13.14 -6.66 -6.61
C GLN A 250 13.59 -5.99 -5.30
N GLY A 251 12.64 -5.50 -4.48
CA GLY A 251 12.94 -4.83 -3.19
C GLY A 251 13.75 -5.68 -2.21
N HIS A 252 13.74 -7.00 -2.37
CA HIS A 252 14.53 -7.91 -1.52
C HIS A 252 15.87 -8.34 -2.17
N ASN A 253 16.18 -7.85 -3.37
CA ASN A 253 17.44 -8.14 -4.05
C ASN A 253 18.57 -7.26 -3.50
N ARG A 254 19.19 -7.74 -2.40
CA ARG A 254 20.25 -7.01 -1.68
C ARG A 254 21.45 -6.67 -2.56
N GLU A 255 21.81 -7.54 -3.50
CA GLU A 255 22.94 -7.32 -4.41
C GLU A 255 22.66 -6.17 -5.38
N LEU A 256 21.46 -6.17 -6.00
CA LEU A 256 21.01 -5.08 -6.86
C LEU A 256 20.93 -3.76 -6.10
N LEU A 257 20.35 -3.77 -4.90
CA LEU A 257 20.25 -2.58 -4.06
C LEU A 257 21.62 -2.01 -3.69
N ALA A 258 22.56 -2.86 -3.26
CA ALA A 258 23.91 -2.44 -2.94
C ALA A 258 24.61 -1.81 -4.16
N TYR A 259 24.45 -2.42 -5.34
CA TYR A 259 24.96 -1.88 -6.59
C TYR A 259 24.37 -0.51 -6.93
N LEU A 260 23.05 -0.34 -6.84
CA LEU A 260 22.39 0.94 -7.13
C LEU A 260 22.76 2.02 -6.10
N ASN A 261 22.90 1.65 -4.83
CA ASN A 261 23.37 2.55 -3.77
C ASN A 261 24.77 3.09 -4.05
N ASP A 262 25.70 2.23 -4.48
CA ASP A 262 27.07 2.62 -4.86
C ASP A 262 27.07 3.48 -6.14
N LYS A 263 26.37 3.02 -7.18
CA LYS A 263 26.28 3.70 -8.49
C LYS A 263 25.79 5.14 -8.38
N TYR A 264 24.79 5.39 -7.53
CA TYR A 264 24.13 6.69 -7.42
C TYR A 264 24.50 7.48 -6.17
N GLY A 265 25.29 6.91 -5.25
CA GLY A 265 25.71 7.59 -4.02
C GLY A 265 24.58 7.77 -3.01
N TYR A 266 23.55 6.91 -3.01
CA TYR A 266 22.35 7.11 -2.18
C TYR A 266 22.61 7.12 -0.67
N VAL A 267 23.65 6.43 -0.19
CA VAL A 267 24.03 6.48 1.24
C VAL A 267 24.42 7.91 1.64
N GLU A 268 25.14 8.62 0.78
CA GLU A 268 25.60 9.98 1.06
C GLU A 268 24.44 10.99 0.95
N ASP A 269 23.57 10.84 -0.06
CA ASP A 269 22.34 11.62 -0.19
C ASP A 269 21.51 11.57 1.12
N VAL A 270 21.29 10.35 1.62
CA VAL A 270 20.51 10.09 2.84
C VAL A 270 21.21 10.68 4.06
N ARG A 271 22.53 10.48 4.21
CA ARG A 271 23.30 11.07 5.33
C ARG A 271 23.15 12.59 5.38
N GLN A 272 23.27 13.25 4.24
CA GLN A 272 23.17 14.70 4.14
C GLN A 272 21.76 15.19 4.44
N PHE A 273 20.74 14.56 3.86
CA PHE A 273 19.35 14.96 4.03
C PHE A 273 18.89 14.81 5.49
N PHE A 274 19.16 13.66 6.12
CA PHE A 274 18.75 13.36 7.50
C PHE A 274 19.76 13.83 8.57
N GLN A 275 20.87 14.47 8.16
CA GLN A 275 21.92 14.97 9.05
C GLN A 275 22.52 13.88 9.96
N ILE A 276 22.73 12.69 9.41
CA ILE A 276 23.23 11.53 10.15
C ILE A 276 24.74 11.70 10.37
N SER A 277 25.14 11.79 11.63
CA SER A 277 26.55 11.90 12.01
C SER A 277 27.30 10.58 11.76
N GLU A 278 28.57 10.63 11.37
CA GLU A 278 29.40 9.43 11.36
C GLU A 278 29.49 8.85 12.79
N PRO A 279 29.43 7.52 12.97
CA PRO A 279 29.75 6.93 14.25
C PRO A 279 31.16 7.38 14.61
N LYS A 280 31.33 8.00 15.78
CA LYS A 280 32.65 8.34 16.30
C LYS A 280 33.46 7.04 16.29
N GLU A 281 34.52 6.98 15.49
CA GLU A 281 35.52 5.94 15.65
C GLU A 281 35.93 5.97 17.12
N ASN A 282 35.61 4.90 17.86
CA ASN A 282 36.12 4.74 19.21
C ASN A 282 37.64 4.63 19.06
N GLY A 283 38.30 5.76 19.30
CA GLY A 283 39.76 5.88 19.28
C GLY A 283 40.38 4.78 20.12
N SER A 284 41.36 4.14 19.49
CA SER A 284 42.22 3.07 20.00
C SER A 284 42.99 3.43 21.26
#